data_AF-F0YCJ6-F1
#
_entry.id   AF-F0YCJ6-F1
#
_cell.length_a   1.000
_cell.length_b   1.000
_cell.length_c   1.000
_cell.angle_alpha   90.00
_cell.angle_beta   90.00
_cell.angle_gamma   90.00
#
_symmetry.space_group_name_H-M   'P 1'
#
loop_
_entity.id
_entity.type
_entity.pdbx_description
1 polymer ?
#
loop_
_entity_poly.entity_id
_entity_poly.type
_entity_poly.pdbx_seq_one_letter_code
_entity_poly.pdbx_strand_id
1 'polypeptide(L)'
;MRRRAFRLLMRCAALHALRPLRRSAPRRAYARSAVRMMPEGPECHTLSRAMDARLGGGRYAVAAVDVVSGRYAERPPEGLAELRDRLPLALERVRCKGKFIYFELAGGASLWSTLGMSGGWTLRAGHPHARLALRLASDDDEVRLWYHDLRNFGTFKACFDAGLLRDKLESLGLSWLEDGDEAGFEQGRTRERNSKLQSLISRPFSTRFEDRFRGVFAAAAARSPEKKLAVFLMDQKQTAGIGNYLLSEILYATRTWPFAALGDVGEDRVRAICGEALRLIRASRDAQLVAYGTPDPRPKLRDLAPLGFSLEVYGASVAGDGRAVRRDAGPHGRTLHWVEEAQTGAMPDSDEAAAAAAARASRDAAPSMAWTAKRLQAACRERGLRVSGAKAELLRRLTSGS
;
A
#
# COMPACT_ATOMS: atom_id res chain seq x y z
N MET A 1 1.26 -57.11 7.53
CA MET A 1 0.96 -55.93 8.37
C MET A 1 1.34 -54.55 7.78
N ARG A 2 1.39 -54.34 6.45
CA ARG A 2 1.68 -53.01 5.84
C ARG A 2 0.80 -52.63 4.64
N ARG A 3 -0.48 -53.05 4.64
CA ARG A 3 -1.44 -52.64 3.60
C ARG A 3 -2.80 -52.14 4.11
N ARG A 4 -3.00 -52.06 5.44
CA ARG A 4 -4.24 -51.52 6.06
C ARG A 4 -4.11 -50.10 6.64
N ALA A 5 -2.89 -49.60 6.88
CA ALA A 5 -2.69 -48.23 7.40
C ALA A 5 -2.88 -47.11 6.36
N PHE A 6 -2.78 -47.41 5.07
CA PHE A 6 -2.87 -46.39 4.01
C PHE A 6 -4.31 -45.99 3.64
N ARG A 7 -5.32 -46.83 3.97
CA ARG A 7 -6.73 -46.54 3.66
C ARG A 7 -7.45 -45.69 4.72
N LEU A 8 -6.86 -45.52 5.91
CA LEU A 8 -7.48 -44.72 6.99
C LEU A 8 -7.10 -43.23 6.91
N LEU A 9 -5.94 -42.89 6.34
CA LEU A 9 -5.49 -41.51 6.15
C LEU A 9 -6.23 -40.77 5.02
N MET A 10 -6.88 -41.48 4.10
CA MET A 10 -7.63 -40.88 2.99
C MET A 10 -9.10 -40.55 3.33
N ARG A 11 -9.59 -40.89 4.53
CA ARG A 11 -10.97 -40.59 4.95
C ARG A 11 -11.15 -39.34 5.82
N CYS A 12 -10.06 -38.71 6.26
CA CYS A 12 -10.13 -37.41 6.96
C CYS A 12 -9.90 -36.20 6.05
N ALA A 13 -9.57 -36.41 4.76
CA ALA A 13 -9.40 -35.34 3.77
C ALA A 13 -10.68 -35.05 2.95
N ALA A 14 -11.84 -35.50 3.46
CA ALA A 14 -13.12 -35.39 2.78
C ALA A 14 -14.14 -34.73 3.70
N LEU A 15 -14.01 -33.42 3.92
CA LEU A 15 -15.08 -32.50 4.32
C LEU A 15 -14.57 -31.07 4.06
N HIS A 16 -15.26 -30.34 3.18
CA HIS A 16 -14.95 -29.01 2.63
C HIS A 16 -13.86 -28.96 1.54
N ALA A 17 -14.02 -29.80 0.52
CA ALA A 17 -13.49 -29.51 -0.81
C ALA A 17 -14.26 -28.32 -1.41
N LEU A 18 -13.80 -27.09 -1.14
CA LEU A 18 -14.00 -26.00 -2.08
C LEU A 18 -13.38 -26.46 -3.40
N ARG A 19 -14.23 -26.81 -4.38
CA ARG A 19 -13.81 -27.13 -5.74
C ARG A 19 -12.84 -26.04 -6.19
N PRO A 20 -11.58 -26.35 -6.56
CA PRO A 20 -10.76 -25.38 -7.25
C PRO A 20 -11.51 -25.03 -8.53
N LEU A 21 -11.93 -23.76 -8.65
CA LEU A 21 -12.43 -23.21 -9.91
C LEU A 21 -11.42 -23.62 -10.98
N ARG A 22 -11.85 -24.46 -11.92
CA ARG A 22 -11.08 -24.77 -13.13
C ARG A 22 -10.70 -23.43 -13.74
N ARG A 23 -9.42 -23.06 -13.65
CA ARG A 23 -8.87 -21.86 -14.28
C ARG A 23 -8.98 -22.03 -15.79
N SER A 24 -10.02 -21.46 -16.38
CA SER A 24 -9.99 -21.09 -17.80
C SER A 24 -8.89 -20.05 -17.99
N ALA A 25 -7.95 -20.30 -18.90
CA ALA A 25 -6.80 -19.43 -19.14
C ALA A 25 -7.25 -17.97 -19.42
N PRO A 26 -6.67 -16.95 -18.76
CA PRO A 26 -6.94 -15.56 -19.11
C PRO A 26 -6.08 -15.25 -20.33
N ARG A 27 -6.64 -15.26 -21.54
CA ARG A 27 -5.79 -15.13 -22.75
C ARG A 27 -6.19 -14.11 -23.80
N ARG A 28 -7.26 -13.33 -23.67
CA ARG A 28 -7.65 -12.43 -24.79
C ARG A 28 -7.79 -10.94 -24.50
N ALA A 29 -8.21 -10.49 -23.32
CA ALA A 29 -8.46 -9.06 -23.12
C ALA A 29 -7.18 -8.19 -23.15
N TYR A 30 -6.08 -8.69 -22.56
CA TYR A 30 -4.86 -7.89 -22.37
C TYR A 30 -3.66 -8.26 -23.25
N ALA A 31 -3.70 -9.40 -23.95
CA ALA A 31 -2.61 -9.87 -24.80
C ALA A 31 -2.25 -8.91 -25.96
N ARG A 32 -3.12 -7.93 -26.25
CA ARG A 32 -2.91 -6.87 -27.26
C ARG A 32 -2.93 -5.45 -26.70
N SER A 33 -3.14 -5.25 -25.40
CA SER A 33 -3.35 -3.90 -24.87
C SER A 33 -2.04 -3.10 -24.78
N ALA A 34 -2.10 -1.83 -25.18
CA ALA A 34 -1.06 -0.82 -24.95
C ALA A 34 -1.18 -0.15 -23.57
N VAL A 35 -2.00 -0.67 -22.65
CA VAL A 35 -2.25 -0.07 -21.34
C VAL A 35 -0.96 -0.10 -20.52
N ARG A 36 -0.46 1.10 -20.22
CA ARG A 36 0.61 1.30 -19.25
C ARG A 36 -0.01 1.40 -17.86
N MET A 37 0.56 0.67 -16.91
CA MET A 37 0.14 0.78 -15.52
C MET A 37 0.58 2.13 -14.93
N MET A 38 -0.22 2.63 -14.00
CA MET A 38 0.15 3.80 -13.20
C MET A 38 0.99 3.33 -12.01
N PRO A 39 2.02 4.09 -11.58
CA PRO A 39 2.84 3.68 -10.45
C PRO A 39 2.03 3.63 -9.15
N GLU A 40 1.97 2.46 -8.52
CA GLU A 40 1.47 2.24 -7.18
C GLU A 40 2.58 1.65 -6.30
N GLY A 41 2.24 0.99 -5.19
CA GLY A 41 3.23 0.41 -4.28
C GLY A 41 4.21 -0.56 -4.96
N PRO A 42 3.76 -1.55 -5.75
CA PRO A 42 4.64 -2.51 -6.41
C PRO A 42 5.66 -1.86 -7.37
N GLU A 43 5.20 -0.88 -8.16
CA GLU A 43 6.07 -0.17 -9.12
C GLU A 43 7.10 0.69 -8.39
N CYS A 44 6.68 1.41 -7.33
CA CYS A 44 7.60 2.21 -6.52
C CYS A 44 8.65 1.34 -5.83
N HIS A 45 8.25 0.18 -5.29
CA HIS A 45 9.14 -0.76 -4.63
C HIS A 45 10.15 -1.38 -5.60
N THR A 46 9.69 -1.85 -6.76
CA THR A 46 10.58 -2.45 -7.77
C THR A 46 11.60 -1.41 -8.27
N LEU A 47 11.14 -0.17 -8.51
CA LEU A 47 12.01 0.93 -8.92
C LEU A 47 13.03 1.30 -7.84
N SER A 48 12.60 1.50 -6.59
CA SER A 48 13.51 1.88 -5.50
C SER A 48 14.57 0.81 -5.27
N ARG A 49 14.19 -0.48 -5.28
CA ARG A 49 15.14 -1.58 -5.09
C ARG A 49 16.18 -1.68 -6.18
N ALA A 50 15.83 -1.45 -7.44
CA ALA A 50 16.84 -1.48 -8.50
C ALA A 50 17.76 -0.27 -8.47
N MET A 51 17.24 0.91 -8.10
CA MET A 51 18.06 2.09 -7.88
C MET A 51 19.04 1.85 -6.72
N ASP A 52 18.57 1.30 -5.60
CA ASP A 52 19.41 0.95 -4.44
C ASP A 52 20.49 -0.06 -4.81
N ALA A 53 20.11 -1.16 -5.46
CA ALA A 53 21.05 -2.21 -5.86
C ALA A 53 22.13 -1.73 -6.84
N ARG A 54 21.82 -0.73 -7.68
CA ARG A 54 22.76 -0.22 -8.69
C ARG A 54 23.59 0.97 -8.22
N LEU A 55 23.02 1.82 -7.35
CA LEU A 55 23.54 3.16 -7.04
C LEU A 55 23.76 3.39 -5.54
N GLY A 56 23.08 2.65 -4.67
CA GLY A 56 23.21 2.76 -3.22
C GLY A 56 24.50 2.12 -2.67
N GLY A 57 24.57 2.00 -1.35
CA GLY A 57 25.71 1.40 -0.65
C GLY A 57 26.88 2.36 -0.41
N GLY A 58 26.72 3.66 -0.65
CA GLY A 58 27.79 4.65 -0.54
C GLY A 58 28.77 4.65 -1.72
N ARG A 59 28.51 3.84 -2.76
CA ARG A 59 29.39 3.73 -3.94
C ARG A 59 29.45 5.04 -4.74
N TYR A 60 28.31 5.69 -4.92
CA TYR A 60 28.22 6.97 -5.64
C TYR A 60 27.87 8.09 -4.67
N ALA A 61 28.35 9.29 -4.94
CA ALA A 61 27.89 10.52 -4.34
C ALA A 61 27.04 11.32 -5.32
N VAL A 62 25.98 11.95 -4.82
CA VAL A 62 25.24 12.96 -5.57
C VAL A 62 26.16 14.16 -5.73
N ALA A 63 26.67 14.39 -6.93
CA ALA A 63 27.65 15.43 -7.23
C ALA A 63 27.03 16.70 -7.83
N ALA A 64 25.84 16.59 -8.43
CA ALA A 64 25.06 17.74 -8.88
C ALA A 64 23.58 17.38 -9.05
N VAL A 65 22.72 18.40 -9.02
CA VAL A 65 21.31 18.31 -9.39
C VAL A 65 20.95 19.38 -10.42
N ASP A 66 20.63 18.92 -11.62
CA ASP A 66 20.23 19.74 -12.75
C ASP A 66 18.70 19.81 -12.84
N VAL A 67 18.17 21.02 -12.94
CA VAL A 67 16.77 21.24 -13.30
C VAL A 67 16.72 21.31 -14.82
N VAL A 68 15.98 20.39 -15.43
CA VAL A 68 15.96 20.20 -16.89
C VAL A 68 14.76 20.89 -17.52
N SER A 69 13.55 20.64 -17.00
CA SER A 69 12.32 21.22 -17.55
C SER A 69 11.11 21.04 -16.61
N GLY A 70 9.93 21.50 -17.06
CA GLY A 70 8.65 21.32 -16.38
C GLY A 70 8.49 22.24 -15.17
N ARG A 71 7.63 21.85 -14.21
CA ARG A 71 7.26 22.70 -13.06
C ARG A 71 8.44 23.22 -12.24
N TYR A 72 9.57 22.50 -12.26
CA TYR A 72 10.76 22.85 -11.49
C TYR A 72 11.60 23.95 -12.12
N ALA A 73 11.44 24.20 -13.42
CA ALA A 73 12.11 25.32 -14.10
C ALA A 73 11.58 26.67 -13.61
N GLU A 74 10.27 26.77 -13.36
CA GLU A 74 9.64 27.96 -12.80
C GLU A 74 9.74 28.01 -11.28
N ARG A 75 9.49 26.88 -10.61
CA ARG A 75 9.51 26.77 -9.15
C ARG A 75 10.44 25.64 -8.71
N PRO A 76 11.69 25.96 -8.35
CA PRO A 76 12.65 24.97 -7.89
C PRO A 76 12.09 24.09 -6.75
N PRO A 77 12.50 22.80 -6.68
CA PRO A 77 12.16 21.94 -5.56
C PRO A 77 12.57 22.54 -4.22
N GLU A 78 11.76 22.26 -3.20
CA GLU A 78 12.09 22.62 -1.82
C GLU A 78 13.43 21.98 -1.41
N GLY A 79 14.30 22.78 -0.76
CA GLY A 79 15.63 22.35 -0.32
C GLY A 79 16.69 22.26 -1.42
N LEU A 80 16.40 22.58 -2.69
CA LEU A 80 17.38 22.44 -3.77
C LEU A 80 18.61 23.36 -3.64
N ALA A 81 18.44 24.59 -3.18
CA ALA A 81 19.55 25.53 -3.00
C ALA A 81 20.54 25.00 -1.95
N GLU A 82 20.03 24.67 -0.76
CA GLU A 82 20.82 24.07 0.32
C GLU A 82 21.45 22.73 -0.08
N LEU A 83 20.76 21.93 -0.91
CA LEU A 83 21.36 20.72 -1.45
C LEU A 83 22.63 21.05 -2.22
N ARG A 84 22.56 21.98 -3.17
CA ARG A 84 23.70 22.36 -4.03
C ARG A 84 24.89 22.86 -3.22
N ASP A 85 24.65 23.58 -2.12
CA ASP A 85 25.71 24.08 -1.24
C ASP A 85 26.40 22.96 -0.43
N ARG A 86 25.70 21.85 -0.19
CA ARG A 86 26.20 20.71 0.59
C ARG A 86 26.75 19.56 -0.26
N LEU A 87 26.53 19.57 -1.59
CA LEU A 87 27.05 18.53 -2.47
C LEU A 87 28.59 18.63 -2.58
N PRO A 88 29.30 17.50 -2.74
CA PRO A 88 28.79 16.14 -2.94
C PRO A 88 28.38 15.42 -1.64
N LEU A 89 27.32 14.61 -1.70
CA LEU A 89 26.87 13.75 -0.58
C LEU A 89 26.76 12.30 -1.02
N ALA A 90 27.36 11.36 -0.26
CA ALA A 90 27.30 9.94 -0.57
C ALA A 90 25.85 9.42 -0.55
N LEU A 91 25.46 8.64 -1.56
CA LEU A 91 24.16 7.99 -1.65
C LEU A 91 24.21 6.65 -0.88
N GLU A 92 23.62 6.62 0.30
CA GLU A 92 23.67 5.47 1.19
C GLU A 92 22.66 4.40 0.78
N ARG A 93 21.39 4.79 0.58
CA ARG A 93 20.31 3.87 0.19
C ARG A 93 19.22 4.56 -0.63
N VAL A 94 18.44 3.75 -1.34
CA VAL A 94 17.19 4.16 -1.99
C VAL A 94 16.06 3.25 -1.52
N ARG A 95 15.07 3.82 -0.83
CA ARG A 95 13.99 3.07 -0.20
C ARG A 95 12.62 3.61 -0.59
N CYS A 96 11.58 2.89 -0.23
CA CYS A 96 10.22 3.37 -0.36
C CYS A 96 9.34 2.90 0.79
N LYS A 97 8.31 3.69 1.11
CA LYS A 97 7.18 3.25 1.95
C LYS A 97 5.88 3.53 1.19
N GLY A 98 5.25 2.47 0.68
CA GLY A 98 4.13 2.59 -0.24
C GLY A 98 4.52 3.29 -1.54
N LYS A 99 3.97 4.48 -1.80
CA LYS A 99 4.25 5.28 -3.02
C LYS A 99 5.23 6.42 -2.80
N PHE A 100 5.79 6.52 -1.61
CA PHE A 100 6.79 7.50 -1.24
C PHE A 100 8.17 6.88 -1.39
N ILE A 101 8.97 7.38 -2.32
CA ILE A 101 10.35 6.97 -2.55
C ILE A 101 11.25 8.00 -1.87
N TYR A 102 12.32 7.55 -1.22
CA TYR A 102 13.31 8.42 -0.61
C TYR A 102 14.72 7.87 -0.79
N PHE A 103 15.67 8.78 -0.96
CA PHE A 103 17.10 8.51 -1.07
C PHE A 103 17.73 8.96 0.24
N GLU A 104 18.44 8.07 0.92
CA GLU A 104 19.21 8.36 2.13
C GLU A 104 20.61 8.78 1.71
N LEU A 105 21.04 9.96 2.15
CA LEU A 105 22.36 10.51 1.87
C LEU A 105 23.17 10.63 3.17
N ALA A 106 24.49 10.63 3.03
CA ALA A 106 25.40 10.83 4.17
C ALA A 106 25.07 12.11 4.95
N GLY A 107 25.31 12.05 6.27
CA GLY A 107 25.03 13.16 7.18
C GLY A 107 23.55 13.34 7.52
N GLY A 108 22.71 12.31 7.29
CA GLY A 108 21.29 12.34 7.64
C GLY A 108 20.41 13.15 6.68
N ALA A 109 20.96 13.57 5.53
CA ALA A 109 20.19 14.22 4.47
C ALA A 109 19.38 13.20 3.67
N SER A 110 18.31 13.65 3.02
CA SER A 110 17.47 12.79 2.19
C SER A 110 16.83 13.52 1.02
N LEU A 111 16.63 12.79 -0.09
CA LEU A 111 15.87 13.26 -1.25
C LEU A 111 14.54 12.52 -1.30
N TRP A 112 13.44 13.25 -1.37
CA TRP A 112 12.09 12.71 -1.33
C TRP A 112 11.47 12.79 -2.71
N SER A 113 10.86 11.70 -3.17
CA SER A 113 10.31 11.57 -4.51
C SER A 113 8.93 10.90 -4.48
N THR A 114 7.96 11.50 -5.17
CA THR A 114 6.72 10.82 -5.53
C THR A 114 6.58 10.77 -7.05
N LEU A 115 6.14 9.63 -7.58
CA LEU A 115 6.03 9.44 -9.04
C LEU A 115 4.76 10.06 -9.62
N GLY A 116 3.73 10.31 -8.81
CA GLY A 116 2.43 10.70 -9.34
C GLY A 116 1.88 9.63 -10.29
N MET A 117 1.28 10.04 -11.42
CA MET A 117 0.67 9.11 -12.39
C MET A 117 1.58 8.75 -13.57
N SER A 118 2.57 9.58 -13.88
CA SER A 118 3.43 9.44 -15.07
C SER A 118 4.93 9.60 -14.79
N GLY A 119 5.28 9.79 -13.52
CA GLY A 119 6.65 9.96 -13.09
C GLY A 119 7.43 8.66 -13.08
N GLY A 120 8.74 8.79 -13.17
CA GLY A 120 9.66 7.67 -13.19
C GLY A 120 11.12 8.12 -13.09
N TRP A 121 11.99 7.18 -12.76
CA TRP A 121 13.44 7.37 -12.74
C TRP A 121 14.09 6.46 -13.77
N THR A 122 15.09 6.96 -14.50
CA THR A 122 15.78 6.19 -15.54
C THR A 122 17.24 6.61 -15.67
N LEU A 123 18.10 5.66 -16.02
CA LEU A 123 19.49 5.93 -16.42
C LEU A 123 19.60 6.29 -17.91
N ARG A 124 18.51 6.16 -18.68
CA ARG A 124 18.50 6.50 -20.10
C ARG A 124 18.52 8.02 -20.28
N ALA A 125 19.60 8.52 -20.87
CA ALA A 125 19.71 9.92 -21.25
C ALA A 125 18.69 10.31 -22.36
N GLY A 126 18.37 11.60 -22.44
CA GLY A 126 17.54 12.15 -23.52
C GLY A 126 16.06 11.80 -23.44
N HIS A 127 15.52 11.48 -22.26
CA HIS A 127 14.08 11.25 -22.12
C HIS A 127 13.30 12.55 -22.41
N PRO A 128 12.30 12.56 -23.32
CA PRO A 128 11.64 13.79 -23.80
C PRO A 128 10.84 14.55 -22.71
N HIS A 129 10.58 13.88 -21.59
CA HIS A 129 9.88 14.46 -20.43
C HIS A 129 10.76 14.50 -19.18
N ALA A 130 12.08 14.54 -19.33
CA ALA A 130 13.02 14.70 -18.22
C ALA A 130 12.83 16.05 -17.53
N ARG A 131 12.73 16.03 -16.20
CA ARG A 131 12.46 17.21 -15.35
C ARG A 131 13.64 17.56 -14.47
N LEU A 132 14.31 16.54 -13.92
CA LEU A 132 15.49 16.69 -13.08
C LEU A 132 16.54 15.64 -13.49
N ALA A 133 17.81 15.92 -13.26
CA ALA A 133 18.89 14.95 -13.35
C ALA A 133 19.76 14.99 -12.10
N LEU A 134 19.99 13.84 -11.48
CA LEU A 134 21.02 13.68 -10.45
C LEU A 134 22.29 13.18 -11.14
N ARG A 135 23.38 13.93 -11.03
CA ARG A 135 24.71 13.47 -11.43
C ARG A 135 25.30 12.72 -10.25
N LEU A 136 25.55 11.42 -10.44
CA LEU A 136 26.08 10.52 -9.42
C LEU A 136 27.51 10.16 -9.82
N ALA A 137 28.48 10.53 -9.01
CA ALA A 137 29.90 10.32 -9.28
C ALA A 137 30.53 9.38 -8.25
N SER A 138 31.49 8.59 -8.71
CA SER A 138 32.43 7.80 -7.92
C SER A 138 33.82 8.00 -8.52
N ASP A 139 34.87 7.50 -7.87
CA ASP A 139 36.25 7.71 -8.35
C ASP A 139 36.48 7.20 -9.79
N ASP A 140 35.79 6.10 -10.17
CA ASP A 140 36.00 5.41 -11.45
C ASP A 140 34.82 5.53 -12.45
N ASP A 141 33.69 6.12 -12.05
CA ASP A 141 32.45 6.09 -12.85
C ASP A 141 31.54 7.28 -12.53
N GLU A 142 30.88 7.83 -13.57
CA GLU A 142 29.84 8.85 -13.46
C GLU A 142 28.58 8.39 -14.18
N VAL A 143 27.45 8.44 -13.49
CA VAL A 143 26.14 8.12 -14.06
C VAL A 143 25.14 9.25 -13.81
N ARG A 144 24.21 9.45 -14.75
CA ARG A 144 23.09 10.39 -14.59
C ARG A 144 21.79 9.66 -14.40
N LEU A 145 21.12 9.94 -13.28
CA LEU A 145 19.79 9.44 -12.97
C LEU A 145 18.75 10.52 -13.28
N TRP A 146 17.91 10.26 -14.27
CA TRP A 146 16.93 11.20 -14.79
C TRP A 146 15.57 10.94 -14.19
N TYR A 147 14.97 11.98 -13.59
CA TYR A 147 13.56 11.96 -13.25
C TYR A 147 12.75 12.46 -14.45
N HIS A 148 11.78 11.68 -14.91
CA HIS A 148 10.87 12.08 -15.97
C HIS A 148 9.43 12.09 -15.49
N ASP A 149 8.63 13.05 -15.94
CA ASP A 149 7.19 13.06 -15.65
C ASP A 149 6.44 13.86 -16.73
N LEU A 150 5.61 13.18 -17.52
CA LEU A 150 4.80 13.83 -18.57
C LEU A 150 3.84 14.86 -17.99
N ARG A 151 3.18 14.57 -16.86
CA ARG A 151 2.07 15.36 -16.33
C ARG A 151 2.47 16.34 -15.21
N ASN A 152 3.73 16.32 -14.77
CA ASN A 152 4.27 17.17 -13.69
C ASN A 152 3.53 17.01 -12.33
N PHE A 153 2.96 15.84 -12.06
CA PHE A 153 2.26 15.56 -10.81
C PHE A 153 3.17 15.02 -9.70
N GLY A 154 4.27 14.38 -10.07
CA GLY A 154 5.20 13.91 -9.07
C GLY A 154 5.98 15.05 -8.41
N THR A 155 6.51 14.76 -7.24
CA THR A 155 7.15 15.76 -6.37
C THR A 155 8.59 15.35 -6.07
N PHE A 156 9.45 16.36 -5.88
CA PHE A 156 10.83 16.22 -5.45
C PHE A 156 11.10 17.24 -4.34
N LYS A 157 11.81 16.83 -3.29
CA LYS A 157 12.22 17.68 -2.17
C LYS A 157 13.56 17.18 -1.61
N ALA A 158 14.45 18.08 -1.23
CA ALA A 158 15.60 17.76 -0.40
C ALA A 158 15.30 18.12 1.05
N CYS A 159 15.71 17.27 1.99
CA CYS A 159 15.49 17.43 3.42
C CYS A 159 16.79 17.13 4.18
N PHE A 160 17.22 18.05 5.03
CA PHE A 160 18.47 17.93 5.82
C PHE A 160 18.22 17.61 7.29
N ASP A 161 16.99 17.26 7.63
CA ASP A 161 16.55 16.87 8.96
C ASP A 161 16.05 15.41 8.94
N ALA A 162 16.79 14.55 9.63
CA ALA A 162 16.46 13.12 9.75
C ALA A 162 15.19 12.87 10.60
N GLY A 163 14.86 13.77 11.52
CA GLY A 163 13.61 13.77 12.29
C GLY A 163 12.41 14.00 11.38
N LEU A 164 12.48 14.97 10.46
CA LEU A 164 11.40 15.20 9.49
C LEU A 164 11.17 14.02 8.55
N LEU A 165 12.23 13.29 8.15
CA LEU A 165 12.07 12.04 7.40
C LEU A 165 11.36 10.99 8.24
N ARG A 166 11.75 10.83 9.51
CA ARG A 166 11.12 9.88 10.43
C ARG A 166 9.63 10.20 10.60
N ASP A 167 9.29 11.45 10.90
CA ASP A 167 7.90 11.91 11.05
C ASP A 167 7.11 11.65 9.76
N LYS A 168 7.73 11.89 8.60
CA LYS A 168 7.10 11.60 7.31
C LYS A 168 6.82 10.11 7.15
N LEU A 169 7.77 9.24 7.47
CA LEU A 169 7.61 7.79 7.39
C LEU A 169 6.58 7.26 8.40
N GLU A 170 6.54 7.81 9.61
CA GLU A 170 5.55 7.47 10.65
C GLU A 170 4.14 7.95 10.28
N SER A 171 4.02 9.07 9.55
CA SER A 171 2.73 9.56 9.03
C SER A 171 2.11 8.66 7.96
N LEU A 172 2.91 7.78 7.34
CA LEU A 172 2.44 6.83 6.34
C LEU A 172 1.95 5.55 7.01
N GLY A 173 0.82 5.04 6.52
CA GLY A 173 0.20 3.83 7.02
C GLY A 173 1.02 2.57 6.76
N LEU A 174 0.42 1.44 7.12
CA LEU A 174 1.04 0.13 6.95
C LEU A 174 1.43 -0.10 5.48
N SER A 175 2.68 -0.42 5.20
CA SER A 175 3.12 -0.73 3.84
C SER A 175 2.96 -2.21 3.50
N TRP A 176 2.31 -2.49 2.37
CA TRP A 176 2.04 -3.85 1.91
C TRP A 176 3.29 -4.66 1.50
N LEU A 177 4.43 -4.00 1.35
CA LEU A 177 5.72 -4.61 0.95
C LEU A 177 6.86 -4.30 1.93
N GLU A 178 6.54 -3.89 3.16
CA GLU A 178 7.54 -3.48 4.17
C GLU A 178 8.59 -4.58 4.47
N ASP A 179 9.79 -4.11 4.82
CA ASP A 179 11.12 -4.74 4.82
C ASP A 179 11.34 -5.94 5.79
N GLY A 180 10.29 -6.65 6.19
CA GLY A 180 10.40 -7.96 6.85
C GLY A 180 10.87 -9.09 5.92
N ASP A 181 10.89 -8.84 4.61
CA ASP A 181 11.45 -9.71 3.58
C ASP A 181 12.99 -9.51 3.42
N GLU A 182 13.61 -8.52 4.07
CA GLU A 182 15.05 -8.19 3.90
C GLU A 182 16.00 -9.22 4.54
N ALA A 183 15.62 -9.88 5.63
CA ALA A 183 16.48 -10.82 6.35
C ALA A 183 16.91 -12.06 5.51
N GLY A 184 16.27 -12.31 4.36
CA GLY A 184 16.65 -13.41 3.49
C GLY A 184 17.63 -13.07 2.36
N PHE A 185 17.88 -11.79 2.09
CA PHE A 185 18.68 -11.37 0.94
C PHE A 185 20.03 -10.73 1.30
N GLU A 186 20.21 -10.26 2.54
CA GLU A 186 21.50 -9.74 3.02
C GLU A 186 22.60 -10.81 3.13
N GLN A 187 22.25 -12.10 3.03
CA GLN A 187 23.20 -13.22 2.93
C GLN A 187 23.10 -13.94 1.57
N GLY A 188 23.80 -13.43 0.56
CA GLY A 188 24.08 -14.20 -0.64
C GLY A 188 24.56 -13.41 -1.86
N ARG A 189 25.82 -12.97 -1.86
CA ARG A 189 26.55 -12.57 -3.10
C ARG A 189 27.02 -13.78 -3.91
N THR A 190 26.23 -14.86 -4.00
CA THR A 190 26.69 -16.10 -4.65
C THR A 190 25.58 -16.83 -5.41
N ARG A 191 26.02 -17.54 -6.46
CA ARG A 191 25.31 -18.20 -7.56
C ARG A 191 24.10 -19.11 -7.24
N GLU A 192 23.69 -19.28 -5.98
CA GLU A 192 22.52 -20.09 -5.55
C GLU A 192 21.18 -19.35 -5.71
N ARG A 193 20.98 -18.68 -6.85
CA ARG A 193 19.94 -17.67 -7.02
C ARG A 193 18.52 -18.23 -7.21
N ASN A 194 18.34 -19.53 -7.46
CA ASN A 194 17.03 -20.09 -7.84
C ASN A 194 16.30 -20.85 -6.72
N SER A 195 17.01 -21.52 -5.80
CA SER A 195 16.38 -22.28 -4.70
C SER A 195 15.97 -21.38 -3.51
N LYS A 196 16.76 -20.35 -3.21
CA LYS A 196 16.52 -19.41 -2.10
C LYS A 196 15.47 -18.34 -2.41
N LEU A 197 15.32 -17.98 -3.70
CA LEU A 197 14.20 -17.15 -4.17
C LEU A 197 12.87 -17.89 -4.01
N GLN A 198 12.82 -19.18 -4.36
CA GLN A 198 11.62 -20.02 -4.18
C GLN A 198 11.26 -20.21 -2.70
N SER A 199 12.24 -20.31 -1.79
CA SER A 199 11.95 -20.42 -0.35
C SER A 199 11.47 -19.10 0.27
N LEU A 200 11.90 -17.94 -0.26
CA LEU A 200 11.37 -16.62 0.12
C LEU A 200 9.96 -16.36 -0.40
N ILE A 201 9.67 -16.77 -1.64
CA ILE A 201 8.33 -16.72 -2.24
C ILE A 201 7.34 -17.64 -1.49
N SER A 202 7.84 -18.71 -0.89
CA SER A 202 7.05 -19.72 -0.17
C SER A 202 6.92 -19.45 1.34
N ARG A 203 7.49 -18.37 1.89
CA ARG A 203 7.30 -18.06 3.31
C ARG A 203 5.80 -17.86 3.57
N PRO A 204 5.16 -18.72 4.39
CA PRO A 204 3.79 -18.48 4.80
C PRO A 204 3.75 -17.10 5.44
N PHE A 205 2.80 -16.32 4.94
CA PHE A 205 2.29 -15.10 5.52
C PHE A 205 2.74 -14.91 6.97
N SER A 206 3.47 -13.84 7.30
CA SER A 206 3.63 -13.54 8.73
C SER A 206 2.26 -13.16 9.23
N THR A 207 1.61 -14.01 10.03
CA THR A 207 0.35 -13.73 10.77
C THR A 207 0.33 -12.29 11.30
N ARG A 208 1.50 -11.82 11.73
CA ARG A 208 1.82 -10.45 12.12
C ARG A 208 1.39 -9.31 11.16
N PHE A 209 1.38 -9.49 9.83
CA PHE A 209 0.88 -8.44 8.92
C PHE A 209 -0.65 -8.39 8.92
N GLU A 210 -1.33 -9.55 8.86
CA GLU A 210 -2.80 -9.59 8.95
C GLU A 210 -3.23 -8.95 10.24
N ASP A 211 -2.61 -9.32 11.34
CA ASP A 211 -3.01 -8.84 12.66
C ASP A 211 -2.87 -7.32 12.76
N ARG A 212 -1.79 -6.76 12.20
CA ARG A 212 -1.61 -5.30 12.09
C ARG A 212 -2.67 -4.67 11.19
N PHE A 213 -2.91 -5.23 10.00
CA PHE A 213 -3.91 -4.70 9.08
C PHE A 213 -5.32 -4.75 9.67
N ARG A 214 -5.71 -5.89 10.26
CA ARG A 214 -6.99 -6.08 10.96
C ARG A 214 -7.13 -5.13 12.13
N GLY A 215 -6.07 -4.89 12.90
CA GLY A 215 -6.04 -3.89 13.97
C GLY A 215 -6.31 -2.48 13.45
N VAL A 216 -5.61 -2.06 12.39
CA VAL A 216 -5.80 -0.74 11.74
C VAL A 216 -7.21 -0.62 11.16
N PHE A 217 -7.72 -1.68 10.54
CA PHE A 217 -9.09 -1.74 10.01
C PHE A 217 -10.12 -1.60 11.12
N ALA A 218 -10.03 -2.41 12.17
CA ALA A 218 -10.96 -2.42 13.30
C ALA A 218 -10.98 -1.06 14.02
N ALA A 219 -9.81 -0.43 14.22
CA ALA A 219 -9.72 0.91 14.80
C ALA A 219 -10.38 1.97 13.90
N ALA A 220 -10.23 1.86 12.58
CA ALA A 220 -10.89 2.77 11.64
C ALA A 220 -12.42 2.56 11.60
N ALA A 221 -12.87 1.31 11.59
CA ALA A 221 -14.28 0.95 11.61
C ALA A 221 -14.97 1.36 12.92
N ALA A 222 -14.28 1.24 14.06
CA ALA A 222 -14.80 1.68 15.36
C ALA A 222 -14.94 3.21 15.45
N ARG A 223 -14.02 3.95 14.81
CA ARG A 223 -14.03 5.42 14.81
C ARG A 223 -15.03 6.02 13.81
N SER A 224 -15.18 5.39 12.65
CA SER A 224 -15.99 5.90 11.53
C SER A 224 -16.57 4.73 10.73
N PRO A 225 -17.58 4.02 11.26
CA PRO A 225 -18.17 2.84 10.61
C PRO A 225 -18.78 3.16 9.25
N GLU A 226 -19.26 4.38 9.03
CA GLU A 226 -19.85 4.88 7.79
C GLU A 226 -18.82 5.20 6.70
N LYS A 227 -17.52 5.33 7.06
CA LYS A 227 -16.44 5.57 6.09
C LYS A 227 -16.47 4.45 5.05
N LYS A 228 -16.33 4.81 3.78
CA LYS A 228 -16.36 3.83 2.69
C LYS A 228 -15.07 3.01 2.66
N LEU A 229 -15.19 1.70 2.45
CA LEU A 229 -14.05 0.77 2.37
C LEU A 229 -13.00 1.23 1.35
N ALA A 230 -13.45 1.64 0.16
CA ALA A 230 -12.57 2.14 -0.89
C ALA A 230 -11.80 3.40 -0.47
N VAL A 231 -12.41 4.29 0.33
CA VAL A 231 -11.73 5.48 0.86
C VAL A 231 -10.67 5.07 1.88
N PHE A 232 -10.95 4.08 2.74
CA PHE A 232 -9.97 3.55 3.68
C PHE A 232 -8.76 2.90 2.99
N LEU A 233 -8.96 2.01 2.01
CA LEU A 233 -7.87 1.34 1.31
C LEU A 233 -7.01 2.29 0.46
N MET A 234 -7.60 3.40 -0.02
CA MET A 234 -6.88 4.44 -0.76
C MET A 234 -6.13 5.43 0.13
N ASP A 235 -6.40 5.44 1.44
CA ASP A 235 -5.82 6.37 2.38
C ASP A 235 -4.38 5.97 2.71
N GLN A 236 -3.41 6.72 2.18
CA GLN A 236 -1.99 6.42 2.35
C GLN A 236 -1.50 6.57 3.80
N LYS A 237 -2.30 7.17 4.70
CA LYS A 237 -2.03 7.22 6.14
C LYS A 237 -2.49 5.95 6.88
N GLN A 238 -3.38 5.17 6.26
CA GLN A 238 -3.88 3.90 6.82
C GLN A 238 -3.18 2.71 6.16
N THR A 239 -3.15 2.69 4.82
CA THR A 239 -2.57 1.61 4.02
C THR A 239 -1.76 2.19 2.86
N ALA A 240 -0.45 2.26 3.03
CA ALA A 240 0.45 2.88 2.07
C ALA A 240 0.75 1.94 0.89
N GLY A 241 0.47 2.36 -0.34
CA GLY A 241 0.82 1.62 -1.55
C GLY A 241 -0.36 1.25 -2.45
N ILE A 242 -1.57 1.07 -1.91
CA ILE A 242 -2.76 0.80 -2.75
C ILE A 242 -3.16 2.06 -3.50
N GLY A 243 -3.44 1.93 -4.79
CA GLY A 243 -4.10 2.93 -5.62
C GLY A 243 -5.30 2.36 -6.33
N ASN A 244 -5.62 2.98 -7.46
CA ASN A 244 -6.89 2.78 -8.12
C ASN A 244 -6.97 1.42 -8.81
N TYR A 245 -5.89 0.95 -9.42
CA TYR A 245 -5.93 -0.36 -10.07
C TYR A 245 -5.95 -1.47 -9.03
N LEU A 246 -5.09 -1.39 -8.01
CA LEU A 246 -5.07 -2.39 -6.94
C LEU A 246 -6.41 -2.43 -6.22
N LEU A 247 -7.01 -1.27 -5.92
CA LEU A 247 -8.32 -1.21 -5.28
C LEU A 247 -9.38 -1.99 -6.08
N SER A 248 -9.51 -1.70 -7.39
CA SER A 248 -10.47 -2.38 -8.25
C SER A 248 -10.25 -3.89 -8.30
N GLU A 249 -9.00 -4.32 -8.49
CA GLU A 249 -8.65 -5.75 -8.55
C GLU A 249 -8.88 -6.47 -7.22
N ILE A 250 -8.55 -5.84 -6.09
CA ILE A 250 -8.74 -6.41 -4.74
C ILE A 250 -10.23 -6.60 -4.46
N LEU A 251 -11.05 -5.58 -4.70
CA LEU A 251 -12.49 -5.65 -4.45
C LEU A 251 -13.16 -6.68 -5.36
N TYR A 252 -12.74 -6.78 -6.61
CA TYR A 252 -13.23 -7.80 -7.53
C TYR A 252 -12.79 -9.21 -7.12
N ALA A 253 -11.51 -9.42 -6.81
CA ALA A 253 -10.98 -10.73 -6.40
C ALA A 253 -11.69 -11.26 -5.14
N THR A 254 -12.06 -10.36 -4.24
CA THR A 254 -12.76 -10.69 -3.00
C THR A 254 -14.28 -10.62 -3.10
N ARG A 255 -14.85 -10.37 -4.29
CA ARG A 255 -16.31 -10.23 -4.48
C ARG A 255 -16.95 -9.22 -3.50
N THR A 256 -16.21 -8.16 -3.18
CA THR A 256 -16.64 -7.15 -2.21
C THR A 256 -17.43 -6.04 -2.90
N TRP A 257 -18.59 -5.67 -2.34
CA TRP A 257 -19.36 -4.50 -2.78
C TRP A 257 -18.53 -3.22 -2.65
N PRO A 258 -18.26 -2.48 -3.74
CA PRO A 258 -17.29 -1.38 -3.67
C PRO A 258 -17.72 -0.15 -2.86
N PHE A 259 -19.02 0.00 -2.61
CA PHE A 259 -19.59 1.12 -1.87
C PHE A 259 -19.93 0.77 -0.41
N ALA A 260 -19.46 -0.39 0.07
CA ALA A 260 -19.61 -0.85 1.44
C ALA A 260 -19.00 0.16 2.43
N ALA A 261 -19.69 0.36 3.56
CA ALA A 261 -19.13 1.08 4.70
C ALA A 261 -18.23 0.14 5.49
N LEU A 262 -17.25 0.66 6.25
CA LEU A 262 -16.35 -0.16 7.06
C LEU A 262 -17.09 -1.03 8.07
N GLY A 263 -18.16 -0.51 8.67
CA GLY A 263 -18.99 -1.23 9.64
C GLY A 263 -19.76 -2.42 9.06
N ASP A 264 -19.94 -2.45 7.73
CA ASP A 264 -20.66 -3.51 7.02
C ASP A 264 -19.72 -4.64 6.57
N VAL A 265 -18.40 -4.49 6.73
CA VAL A 265 -17.44 -5.50 6.27
C VAL A 265 -17.14 -6.47 7.40
N GLY A 266 -17.73 -7.66 7.33
CA GLY A 266 -17.48 -8.75 8.28
C GLY A 266 -16.01 -9.18 8.31
N GLU A 267 -15.59 -9.76 9.43
CA GLU A 267 -14.18 -10.07 9.70
C GLU A 267 -13.54 -11.00 8.66
N ASP A 268 -14.25 -12.04 8.22
CA ASP A 268 -13.78 -12.95 7.18
C ASP A 268 -13.52 -12.24 5.86
N ARG A 269 -14.35 -11.23 5.54
CA ARG A 269 -14.13 -10.40 4.35
C ARG A 269 -12.90 -9.53 4.50
N VAL A 270 -12.64 -8.98 5.69
CA VAL A 270 -11.41 -8.22 5.98
C VAL A 270 -10.18 -9.09 5.79
N ARG A 271 -10.20 -10.34 6.27
CA ARG A 271 -9.10 -11.31 6.07
C ARG A 271 -8.89 -11.61 4.58
N ALA A 272 -9.98 -11.86 3.83
CA ALA A 272 -9.92 -12.09 2.39
C ALA A 272 -9.33 -10.89 1.63
N ILE A 273 -9.73 -9.66 1.99
CA ILE A 273 -9.17 -8.42 1.43
C ILE A 273 -7.67 -8.33 1.68
N CYS A 274 -7.23 -8.59 2.92
CA CYS A 274 -5.81 -8.59 3.25
C CYS A 274 -5.02 -9.62 2.43
N GLY A 275 -5.52 -10.86 2.35
CA GLY A 275 -4.87 -11.95 1.61
C GLY A 275 -4.75 -11.65 0.11
N GLU A 276 -5.85 -11.23 -0.52
CA GLU A 276 -5.84 -10.92 -1.96
C GLU A 276 -5.04 -9.66 -2.29
N ALA A 277 -5.05 -8.64 -1.42
CA ALA A 277 -4.19 -7.47 -1.58
C ALA A 277 -2.71 -7.85 -1.59
N LEU A 278 -2.24 -8.64 -0.63
CA LEU A 278 -0.86 -9.12 -0.61
C LEU A 278 -0.54 -9.98 -1.82
N ARG A 279 -1.44 -10.87 -2.22
CA ARG A 279 -1.25 -11.73 -3.40
C ARG A 279 -1.07 -10.90 -4.66
N LEU A 280 -1.96 -9.94 -4.92
CA LEU A 280 -1.93 -9.10 -6.12
C LEU A 280 -0.72 -8.16 -6.16
N ILE A 281 -0.41 -7.52 -5.03
CA ILE A 281 0.74 -6.60 -4.91
C ILE A 281 2.05 -7.35 -5.15
N ARG A 282 2.22 -8.54 -4.53
CA ARG A 282 3.41 -9.37 -4.73
C ARG A 282 3.49 -9.94 -6.14
N ALA A 283 2.38 -10.41 -6.71
CA ALA A 283 2.34 -10.86 -8.10
C ALA A 283 2.76 -9.75 -9.07
N SER A 284 2.29 -8.52 -8.86
CA SER A 284 2.72 -7.35 -9.66
C SER A 284 4.22 -7.11 -9.53
N ARG A 285 4.74 -7.05 -8.30
CA ARG A 285 6.16 -6.87 -8.01
C ARG A 285 7.02 -7.96 -8.68
N ASP A 286 6.67 -9.22 -8.46
CA ASP A 286 7.46 -10.36 -8.92
C ASP A 286 7.45 -10.45 -10.46
N ALA A 287 6.31 -10.20 -11.10
CA ALA A 287 6.22 -10.11 -12.56
C ALA A 287 7.08 -8.97 -13.11
N GLN A 288 7.13 -7.81 -12.46
CA GLN A 288 7.97 -6.69 -12.89
C GLN A 288 9.47 -7.00 -12.77
N LEU A 289 9.89 -7.64 -11.68
CA LEU A 289 11.28 -8.04 -11.47
C LEU A 289 11.78 -9.04 -12.53
N VAL A 290 10.87 -9.85 -13.08
CA VAL A 290 11.20 -10.82 -14.14
C VAL A 290 11.08 -10.21 -15.54
N ALA A 291 10.05 -9.40 -15.81
CA ALA A 291 9.79 -8.82 -17.13
C ALA A 291 10.88 -7.86 -17.58
N TYR A 292 11.46 -7.12 -16.63
CA TYR A 292 12.34 -6.01 -16.95
C TYR A 292 13.71 -6.21 -16.32
N GLY A 293 14.76 -6.27 -17.15
CA GLY A 293 16.16 -6.20 -16.68
C GLY A 293 16.51 -4.85 -16.03
N THR A 294 15.71 -3.81 -16.28
CA THR A 294 15.74 -2.49 -15.63
C THR A 294 14.30 -2.06 -15.33
N PRO A 295 13.91 -1.74 -14.08
CA PRO A 295 12.49 -1.48 -13.79
C PRO A 295 11.91 -0.33 -14.63
N ASP A 296 10.78 -0.61 -15.30
CA ASP A 296 9.92 0.43 -15.87
C ASP A 296 8.91 0.84 -14.78
N PRO A 297 8.86 2.11 -14.34
CA PRO A 297 7.88 2.58 -13.36
C PRO A 297 6.44 2.54 -13.87
N ARG A 298 6.25 2.32 -15.18
CA ARG A 298 4.94 2.19 -15.84
C ARG A 298 4.96 0.97 -16.76
N PRO A 299 5.09 -0.22 -16.16
CA PRO A 299 5.21 -1.47 -16.92
C PRO A 299 4.00 -1.65 -17.84
N LYS A 300 4.22 -2.29 -18.98
CA LYS A 300 3.15 -2.64 -19.91
C LYS A 300 2.52 -3.94 -19.42
N LEU A 301 1.20 -3.93 -19.24
CA LEU A 301 0.51 -5.09 -18.70
C LEU A 301 0.69 -6.36 -19.54
N ARG A 302 0.84 -6.22 -20.86
CA ARG A 302 1.10 -7.34 -21.79
C ARG A 302 2.42 -8.07 -21.51
N ASP A 303 3.40 -7.37 -20.93
CA ASP A 303 4.71 -7.95 -20.61
C ASP A 303 4.64 -8.71 -19.27
N LEU A 304 3.70 -8.34 -18.38
CA LEU A 304 3.50 -8.97 -17.07
C LEU A 304 2.54 -10.17 -17.11
N ALA A 305 1.56 -10.17 -18.03
CA ALA A 305 0.56 -11.23 -18.11
C ALA A 305 1.14 -12.65 -18.28
N PRO A 306 2.17 -12.89 -19.13
CA PRO A 306 2.82 -14.20 -19.22
C PRO A 306 3.51 -14.66 -17.94
N LEU A 307 3.81 -13.72 -17.03
CA LEU A 307 4.50 -13.93 -15.77
C LEU A 307 3.54 -14.07 -14.59
N GLY A 308 2.23 -14.18 -14.86
CA GLY A 308 1.23 -14.45 -13.84
C GLY A 308 0.59 -13.22 -13.20
N PHE A 309 0.78 -12.02 -13.77
CA PHE A 309 0.07 -10.81 -13.33
C PHE A 309 -0.78 -10.20 -14.45
N SER A 310 -2.10 -10.21 -14.28
CA SER A 310 -3.10 -9.59 -15.14
C SER A 310 -4.03 -8.69 -14.32
N LEU A 311 -4.63 -7.70 -14.98
CA LEU A 311 -5.76 -6.96 -14.45
C LEU A 311 -7.04 -7.61 -15.00
N GLU A 312 -7.96 -7.98 -14.11
CA GLU A 312 -9.19 -8.65 -14.47
C GLU A 312 -10.32 -7.66 -14.77
N VAL A 313 -10.35 -6.51 -14.09
CA VAL A 313 -11.45 -5.53 -14.22
C VAL A 313 -10.95 -4.13 -14.55
N TYR A 314 -9.83 -3.71 -13.98
CA TYR A 314 -9.32 -2.36 -14.15
C TYR A 314 -8.90 -2.15 -15.60
N GLY A 315 -9.40 -1.10 -16.24
CA GLY A 315 -9.20 -0.80 -17.67
C GLY A 315 -9.96 -1.71 -18.65
N ALA A 316 -10.63 -2.77 -18.18
CA ALA A 316 -11.33 -3.72 -19.04
C ALA A 316 -12.79 -3.29 -19.30
N SER A 317 -13.39 -3.78 -20.38
CA SER A 317 -14.84 -3.71 -20.64
C SER A 317 -15.58 -4.98 -20.23
N VAL A 318 -14.86 -6.10 -20.19
CA VAL A 318 -15.36 -7.42 -19.79
C VAL A 318 -14.33 -8.03 -18.85
N ALA A 319 -14.79 -8.59 -17.73
CA ALA A 319 -13.95 -9.19 -16.73
C ALA A 319 -13.43 -10.56 -17.17
N GLY A 320 -12.42 -11.10 -16.48
CA GLY A 320 -11.88 -12.42 -16.81
C GLY A 320 -12.88 -13.57 -16.72
N ASP A 321 -13.99 -13.39 -15.98
CA ASP A 321 -15.09 -14.36 -15.90
C ASP A 321 -16.21 -14.12 -16.92
N GLY A 322 -16.02 -13.19 -17.85
CA GLY A 322 -16.92 -12.91 -18.97
C GLY A 322 -18.02 -11.89 -18.68
N ARG A 323 -18.14 -11.38 -17.45
CA ARG A 323 -19.14 -10.36 -17.09
C ARG A 323 -18.75 -8.96 -17.51
N ALA A 324 -19.75 -8.09 -17.69
CA ALA A 324 -19.54 -6.70 -18.07
C ALA A 324 -18.88 -5.92 -16.91
N VAL A 325 -17.87 -5.11 -17.24
CA VAL A 325 -17.22 -4.22 -16.28
C VAL A 325 -17.88 -2.85 -16.31
N ARG A 326 -18.39 -2.43 -15.17
CA ARG A 326 -18.90 -1.07 -14.93
C ARG A 326 -17.78 -0.11 -14.58
N ARG A 327 -17.98 1.16 -14.93
CA ARG A 327 -17.07 2.27 -14.62
C ARG A 327 -17.87 3.41 -14.02
N ASP A 328 -17.90 3.45 -12.69
CA ASP A 328 -18.68 4.42 -11.94
C ASP A 328 -17.76 5.35 -11.13
N ALA A 329 -18.30 6.49 -10.69
CA ALA A 329 -17.60 7.35 -9.75
C ALA A 329 -17.47 6.63 -8.40
N GLY A 330 -16.23 6.34 -7.98
CA GLY A 330 -15.95 5.73 -6.70
C GLY A 330 -16.04 6.73 -5.54
N PRO A 331 -16.31 6.27 -4.31
CA PRO A 331 -16.44 7.14 -3.14
C PRO A 331 -15.13 7.85 -2.76
N HIS A 332 -13.99 7.41 -3.30
CA HIS A 332 -12.67 8.02 -3.18
C HIS A 332 -12.39 9.11 -4.24
N GLY A 333 -13.41 9.52 -5.00
CA GLY A 333 -13.32 10.60 -5.99
C GLY A 333 -12.60 10.23 -7.28
N ARG A 334 -12.47 8.93 -7.59
CA ARG A 334 -11.88 8.43 -8.84
C ARG A 334 -12.77 7.38 -9.48
N THR A 335 -12.63 7.18 -10.78
CA THR A 335 -13.34 6.10 -11.50
C THR A 335 -12.97 4.75 -10.92
N LEU A 336 -13.98 3.98 -10.57
CA LEU A 336 -13.86 2.62 -10.07
C LEU A 336 -14.31 1.65 -11.17
N HIS A 337 -13.49 0.63 -11.43
CA HIS A 337 -13.84 -0.49 -12.28
C HIS A 337 -14.31 -1.66 -11.43
N TRP A 338 -15.48 -2.22 -11.72
CA TRP A 338 -16.10 -3.26 -10.91
C TRP A 338 -17.15 -4.02 -11.71
N VAL A 339 -17.61 -5.17 -11.20
CA VAL A 339 -18.60 -6.05 -11.86
C VAL A 339 -19.80 -6.21 -10.95
N GLU A 340 -20.96 -5.74 -11.40
CA GLU A 340 -22.17 -5.66 -10.58
C GLU A 340 -22.64 -7.01 -10.08
N GLU A 341 -22.77 -7.98 -10.98
CA GLU A 341 -23.29 -9.32 -10.67
C GLU A 341 -22.28 -10.15 -9.87
N ALA A 342 -21.01 -9.77 -9.87
CA ALA A 342 -19.95 -10.44 -9.12
C ALA A 342 -19.80 -9.90 -7.70
N GLN A 343 -20.13 -8.62 -7.53
CA GLN A 343 -19.89 -7.86 -6.31
C GLN A 343 -21.23 -7.40 -5.73
N THR A 344 -22.26 -8.25 -5.77
CA THR A 344 -23.55 -7.91 -5.20
C THR A 344 -23.48 -7.94 -3.67
N GLY A 345 -24.10 -6.93 -3.04
CA GLY A 345 -24.15 -6.74 -1.59
C GLY A 345 -25.03 -7.74 -0.83
N ALA A 346 -24.93 -9.04 -1.12
CA ALA A 346 -25.36 -10.05 -0.16
C ALA A 346 -24.32 -10.09 0.97
N MET A 347 -24.54 -9.23 1.97
CA MET A 347 -23.99 -9.41 3.31
C MET A 347 -24.34 -10.85 3.77
N PRO A 348 -23.39 -11.68 4.22
CA PRO A 348 -23.72 -12.88 4.95
C PRO A 348 -24.54 -12.50 6.20
N ASP A 349 -25.75 -13.03 6.23
CA ASP A 349 -26.79 -13.04 7.25
C ASP A 349 -27.17 -11.71 7.92
N SER A 350 -28.26 -11.17 7.38
CA SER A 350 -29.16 -10.18 7.96
C SER A 350 -29.76 -10.56 9.33
N ASP A 351 -29.30 -11.63 9.96
CA ASP A 351 -29.71 -12.01 11.32
C ASP A 351 -28.62 -11.71 12.34
N GLU A 352 -27.31 -11.85 12.02
CA GLU A 352 -26.23 -11.52 12.97
C GLU A 352 -25.88 -10.03 12.97
N ALA A 353 -25.89 -9.37 11.81
CA ALA A 353 -25.68 -7.92 11.73
C ALA A 353 -26.89 -7.15 12.28
N ALA A 354 -28.11 -7.64 12.05
CA ALA A 354 -29.31 -7.11 12.66
C ALA A 354 -29.38 -7.44 14.16
N ALA A 355 -28.98 -8.63 14.60
CA ALA A 355 -28.86 -8.95 16.03
C ALA A 355 -27.76 -8.13 16.73
N ALA A 356 -26.63 -7.86 16.06
CA ALA A 356 -25.57 -7.01 16.60
C ALA A 356 -25.98 -5.53 16.63
N ALA A 357 -26.74 -5.05 15.63
CA ALA A 357 -27.33 -3.72 15.63
C ALA A 357 -28.47 -3.58 16.66
N ALA A 358 -29.33 -4.60 16.81
CA ALA A 358 -30.39 -4.65 17.82
C ALA A 358 -29.83 -4.80 19.25
N ALA A 359 -28.75 -5.58 19.44
CA ALA A 359 -28.04 -5.69 20.71
C ALA A 359 -27.27 -4.41 21.06
N ARG A 360 -26.81 -3.63 20.07
CA ARG A 360 -26.27 -2.27 20.29
C ARG A 360 -27.39 -1.29 20.66
N ALA A 361 -28.52 -1.32 19.95
CA ALA A 361 -29.68 -0.49 20.27
C ALA A 361 -30.30 -0.80 21.65
N SER A 362 -30.24 -2.06 22.11
CA SER A 362 -30.69 -2.43 23.46
C SER A 362 -29.67 -2.12 24.56
N ARG A 363 -28.35 -2.12 24.24
CA ARG A 363 -27.29 -1.65 25.15
C ARG A 363 -27.24 -0.13 25.28
N ASP A 364 -27.60 0.61 24.23
CA ASP A 364 -27.68 2.07 24.22
C ASP A 364 -29.00 2.61 24.82
N ALA A 365 -29.92 1.73 25.25
CA ALA A 365 -31.07 2.08 26.07
C ALA A 365 -30.72 2.35 27.55
N ALA A 366 -29.45 2.18 27.94
CA ALA A 366 -28.93 2.75 29.17
C ALA A 366 -28.30 4.12 28.87
N PRO A 367 -28.69 5.22 29.54
CA PRO A 367 -28.25 6.55 29.16
C PRO A 367 -26.74 6.69 29.40
N SER A 368 -25.94 6.61 28.33
CA SER A 368 -24.53 7.01 28.40
C SER A 368 -24.47 8.54 28.42
N MET A 369 -24.40 9.10 29.63
CA MET A 369 -24.23 10.54 29.82
C MET A 369 -22.81 10.95 29.39
N ALA A 370 -22.66 11.37 28.14
CA ALA A 370 -21.45 12.04 27.68
C ALA A 370 -21.27 13.37 28.43
N TRP A 371 -20.31 13.41 29.36
CA TRP A 371 -20.01 14.61 30.14
C TRP A 371 -19.26 15.65 29.29
N THR A 372 -19.85 16.85 29.14
CA THR A 372 -19.16 18.03 28.60
C THR A 372 -18.39 18.73 29.73
N ALA A 373 -17.35 19.51 29.40
CA ALA A 373 -16.54 20.24 30.38
C ALA A 373 -17.41 21.18 31.26
N LYS A 374 -18.42 21.82 30.66
CA LYS A 374 -19.37 22.71 31.34
C LYS A 374 -20.27 21.95 32.33
N ARG A 375 -20.77 20.76 31.96
CA ARG A 375 -21.59 19.91 32.86
C ARG A 375 -20.76 19.36 34.02
N LEU A 376 -19.52 18.96 33.76
CA LEU A 376 -18.60 18.46 34.79
C LEU A 376 -18.30 19.54 35.85
N GLN A 377 -18.04 20.77 35.42
CA GLN A 377 -17.81 21.91 36.32
C GLN A 377 -19.05 22.30 37.13
N ALA A 378 -20.26 22.11 36.60
CA ALA A 378 -21.49 22.35 37.34
C ALA A 378 -21.69 21.29 38.43
N ALA A 379 -21.56 20.00 38.10
CA ALA A 379 -21.74 18.91 39.06
C ALA A 379 -20.67 18.89 40.17
N CYS A 380 -19.42 19.25 39.85
CA CYS A 380 -18.39 19.40 40.89
C CYS A 380 -18.70 20.52 41.88
N ARG A 381 -19.29 21.65 41.41
CA ARG A 381 -19.68 22.77 42.27
C ARG A 381 -20.82 22.40 43.22
N GLU A 382 -21.83 21.68 42.73
CA GLU A 382 -22.95 21.19 43.56
C GLU A 382 -22.48 20.25 44.69
N ARG A 383 -21.36 19.55 44.50
CA ARG A 383 -20.77 18.64 45.49
C ARG A 383 -19.58 19.21 46.26
N GLY A 384 -19.31 20.52 46.14
CA GLY A 384 -18.22 21.18 46.85
C GLY A 384 -16.80 20.75 46.44
N LEU A 385 -16.65 20.10 45.28
CA LEU A 385 -15.36 19.62 44.78
C LEU A 385 -14.61 20.72 44.00
N ARG A 386 -13.35 20.97 44.35
CA ARG A 386 -12.48 21.89 43.59
C ARG A 386 -12.09 21.28 42.24
N VAL A 387 -12.24 22.05 41.17
CA VAL A 387 -11.96 21.60 39.79
C VAL A 387 -10.49 21.85 39.43
N SER A 388 -9.60 20.95 39.83
CA SER A 388 -8.21 20.92 39.34
C SER A 388 -7.80 19.49 39.04
N GLY A 389 -7.40 19.20 37.79
CA GLY A 389 -6.96 17.86 37.36
C GLY A 389 -7.59 17.37 36.04
N ALA A 390 -7.19 16.18 35.59
CA ALA A 390 -7.65 15.59 34.33
C ALA A 390 -9.13 15.15 34.38
N LYS A 391 -9.84 15.27 33.26
CA LYS A 391 -11.29 14.94 33.12
C LYS A 391 -11.67 13.55 33.66
N ALA A 392 -10.82 12.55 33.44
CA ALA A 392 -11.07 11.17 33.88
C ALA A 392 -11.03 11.01 35.42
N GLU A 393 -10.15 11.75 36.09
CA GLU A 393 -10.02 11.74 37.56
C GLU A 393 -11.25 12.37 38.22
N LEU A 394 -11.72 13.49 37.67
CA LEU A 394 -12.90 14.20 38.15
C LEU A 394 -14.19 13.38 37.98
N LEU A 395 -14.32 12.65 36.86
CA LEU A 395 -15.45 11.74 36.64
C LEU A 395 -15.48 10.62 37.68
N ARG A 396 -14.32 10.02 37.98
CA ARG A 396 -14.24 8.98 39.03
C ARG A 396 -14.74 9.50 40.38
N ARG A 397 -14.29 10.68 40.81
CA ARG A 397 -14.72 11.31 42.08
C ARG A 397 -16.23 11.61 42.12
N LEU A 398 -16.83 12.01 41.00
CA LEU A 398 -18.27 12.22 40.92
C LEU A 398 -19.08 10.91 40.97
N THR A 399 -18.53 9.81 40.46
CA THR A 399 -19.22 8.52 40.45
C THR A 399 -19.00 7.69 41.71
N SER A 400 -17.91 7.92 42.46
CA SER A 400 -17.53 7.09 43.60
C SER A 400 -18.19 7.45 44.93
N GLY A 401 -19.03 8.48 44.99
CA GLY A 401 -19.88 8.79 46.14
C GLY A 401 -19.15 8.75 47.50
N SER A 402 -18.16 9.63 47.69
CA SER A 402 -17.57 9.90 49.02
C SER A 402 -17.35 11.39 49.18
#